data_AF-A0A428W7V6-F1
#
_entry.id   AF-A0A428W7V6-F1
#
_cell.length_a   1.000
_cell.length_b   1.000
_cell.length_c   1.000
_cell.angle_alpha   90.00
_cell.angle_beta   90.00
_cell.angle_gamma   90.00
#
_symmetry.space_group_name_H-M   'P 1'
#
loop_
_entity.id
_entity.type
_entity.pdbx_description
1 polymer ?
#
loop_
_entity_poly.entity_id
_entity_poly.type
_entity_poly.pdbx_seq_one_letter_code
_entity_poly.pdbx_strand_id
1 'polypeptide(L)'
;MPAATRRSYAGPEDLRAMQSLARRIWSKASSVHVGDLAWQRFQHAGREAEWPTVLWEASGEVVAWGWISLPGELALLVDPARPGLASEVLGWFEDTASGAELAVTVLDAEKHVLAALERSGYALQERPVFQSYMSRLLVDLPEPVVPGGFTVRPIGPDDLERRVAVHRAVWHPSRVTGPSYRNVMAAWPYRAELDWVVEAPDGRFAAQCLIWLDERNAVGELEPVGTLPGFRRSGLARAVCLAALRAAHHAGAREAVVYPVIGHPKSVAALPLYRDLGFHPYARTLTFTRTRRRIPPSPGPVSPGGRTPTNVARRPARLSVSAASGGGLSTSGQPCGQLGGFRCDGPKTSVPRDSVETGGAPAGRSLNSGETRGTDHSQAFRSKGNPGAARTRRVQ
;
A
#
# COMPACT_ATOMS: atom_id res chain seq x y z
N MET A 1 -24.93 -20.10 -16.12
CA MET A 1 -24.70 -19.49 -14.79
C MET A 1 -25.75 -18.42 -14.56
N PRO A 2 -26.22 -18.22 -13.31
CA PRO A 2 -27.21 -17.19 -13.00
C PRO A 2 -26.67 -15.80 -13.34
N ALA A 3 -27.56 -14.91 -13.78
CA ALA A 3 -27.23 -13.52 -14.06
C ALA A 3 -26.76 -12.81 -12.79
N ALA A 4 -25.77 -11.92 -12.92
CA ALA A 4 -25.29 -11.13 -11.80
C ALA A 4 -26.13 -9.85 -11.64
N THR A 5 -26.42 -9.47 -10.41
CA THR A 5 -26.97 -8.17 -10.03
C THR A 5 -25.85 -7.31 -9.45
N ARG A 6 -25.90 -5.99 -9.63
CA ARG A 6 -24.90 -5.08 -9.04
C ARG A 6 -25.50 -4.13 -8.02
N ARG A 7 -24.72 -3.76 -7.01
CA ARG A 7 -25.11 -2.78 -5.97
C ARG A 7 -23.90 -1.99 -5.46
N SER A 8 -24.16 -0.80 -4.96
CA SER A 8 -23.13 0.02 -4.31
C SER A 8 -22.68 -0.59 -2.99
N TYR A 9 -21.41 -0.40 -2.66
CA TYR A 9 -20.87 -0.71 -1.33
C TYR A 9 -21.61 0.09 -0.25
N ALA A 10 -22.05 -0.59 0.81
CA ALA A 10 -22.83 -0.04 1.90
C ALA A 10 -22.09 -0.02 3.25
N GLY A 11 -21.09 -0.87 3.47
CA GLY A 11 -20.42 -0.93 4.76
C GLY A 11 -19.47 -2.12 4.95
N PRO A 12 -18.96 -2.33 6.18
CA PRO A 12 -17.98 -3.38 6.49
C PRO A 12 -18.38 -4.81 6.09
N GLU A 13 -19.67 -5.13 6.06
CA GLU A 13 -20.16 -6.43 5.57
C GLU A 13 -19.83 -6.66 4.09
N ASP A 14 -19.84 -5.60 3.28
CA ASP A 14 -19.48 -5.67 1.87
C ASP A 14 -17.99 -5.85 1.69
N LEU A 15 -17.16 -5.24 2.55
CA LEU A 15 -15.73 -5.52 2.56
C LEU A 15 -15.48 -7.00 2.87
N ARG A 16 -16.23 -7.57 3.82
CA ARG A 16 -16.16 -9.01 4.13
C ARG A 16 -16.57 -9.86 2.92
N ALA A 17 -17.57 -9.44 2.16
CA ALA A 17 -17.99 -10.13 0.94
C ALA A 17 -16.93 -10.03 -0.19
N MET A 18 -16.31 -8.85 -0.38
CA MET A 18 -15.18 -8.66 -1.30
C MET A 18 -13.98 -9.54 -0.92
N GLN A 19 -13.64 -9.61 0.37
CA GLN A 19 -12.61 -10.48 0.90
C GLN A 19 -12.95 -11.96 0.73
N SER A 20 -14.23 -12.32 0.81
CA SER A 20 -14.68 -13.69 0.56
C SER A 20 -14.43 -14.10 -0.89
N LEU A 21 -14.66 -13.20 -1.86
CA LEU A 21 -14.25 -13.41 -3.25
C LEU A 21 -12.74 -13.60 -3.36
N ALA A 22 -11.94 -12.64 -2.85
CA ALA A 22 -10.48 -12.69 -2.89
C ALA A 22 -9.93 -14.02 -2.35
N ARG A 23 -10.42 -14.46 -1.20
CA ARG A 23 -10.05 -15.74 -0.58
C ARG A 23 -10.49 -16.96 -1.40
N ARG A 24 -11.68 -16.95 -2.03
CA ARG A 24 -12.17 -18.09 -2.83
C ARG A 24 -11.36 -18.31 -4.09
N ILE A 25 -10.95 -17.23 -4.76
CA ILE A 25 -10.23 -17.30 -6.04
C ILE A 25 -8.72 -17.11 -5.88
N TRP A 26 -8.20 -17.11 -4.65
CA TRP A 26 -6.81 -16.85 -4.37
C TRP A 26 -5.88 -17.84 -5.09
N SER A 27 -4.86 -17.29 -5.74
CA SER A 27 -3.79 -18.04 -6.41
C SER A 27 -2.63 -17.09 -6.69
N LYS A 28 -1.50 -17.60 -7.18
CA LYS A 28 -0.40 -16.76 -7.71
C LYS A 28 -0.79 -16.00 -8.99
N ALA A 29 -1.99 -16.21 -9.52
CA ALA A 29 -2.57 -15.45 -10.63
C ALA A 29 -3.60 -14.41 -10.18
N SER A 30 -3.78 -14.21 -8.87
CA SER A 30 -4.78 -13.28 -8.30
C SER A 30 -4.08 -12.03 -7.77
N SER A 31 -4.64 -10.86 -8.05
CA SER A 31 -4.04 -9.55 -7.74
C SER A 31 -4.25 -9.06 -6.30
N VAL A 32 -5.12 -9.70 -5.52
CA VAL A 32 -5.56 -9.13 -4.23
C VAL A 32 -5.58 -10.18 -3.16
N HIS A 33 -4.82 -9.95 -2.09
CA HIS A 33 -4.91 -10.73 -0.86
C HIS A 33 -6.00 -10.14 0.05
N VAL A 34 -6.49 -10.92 1.01
CA VAL A 34 -7.56 -10.45 1.92
C VAL A 34 -7.12 -9.31 2.84
N GLY A 35 -5.82 -9.27 3.16
CA GLY A 35 -5.17 -8.26 3.98
C GLY A 35 -5.13 -6.90 3.30
N ASP A 36 -4.71 -6.86 2.03
CA ASP A 36 -4.81 -5.70 1.15
C ASP A 36 -6.15 -4.97 1.26
N LEU A 37 -7.27 -5.70 1.16
CA LEU A 37 -8.60 -5.08 1.21
C LEU A 37 -8.88 -4.40 2.54
N ALA A 38 -8.51 -5.04 3.66
CA ALA A 38 -8.67 -4.47 5.00
C ALA A 38 -7.79 -3.22 5.16
N TRP A 39 -6.52 -3.33 4.78
CA TRP A 39 -5.55 -2.24 4.86
C TRP A 39 -5.97 -1.05 4.00
N GLN A 40 -6.20 -1.26 2.70
CA GLN A 40 -6.53 -0.21 1.75
C GLN A 40 -7.84 0.50 2.11
N ARG A 41 -8.83 -0.23 2.65
CA ARG A 41 -10.12 0.37 3.05
C ARG A 41 -10.02 1.25 4.27
N PHE A 42 -9.23 0.83 5.26
CA PHE A 42 -9.30 1.43 6.59
C PHE A 42 -8.07 2.22 7.00
N GLN A 43 -6.97 2.21 6.23
CA GLN A 43 -5.82 3.07 6.51
C GLN A 43 -6.17 4.58 6.48
N HIS A 44 -7.30 4.93 5.89
CA HIS A 44 -7.86 6.27 5.80
C HIS A 44 -9.33 6.26 6.24
N ALA A 45 -9.86 7.41 6.67
CA ALA A 45 -11.25 7.55 7.10
C ALA A 45 -11.87 8.84 6.52
N GLY A 46 -13.18 8.82 6.23
CA GLY A 46 -13.92 10.01 5.79
C GLY A 46 -13.63 10.42 4.34
N ARG A 47 -13.28 9.45 3.49
CA ARG A 47 -12.85 9.63 2.10
C ARG A 47 -13.60 8.72 1.13
N GLU A 48 -14.65 8.08 1.61
CA GLU A 48 -15.46 7.11 0.86
C GLU A 48 -16.04 7.71 -0.42
N ALA A 49 -16.31 9.02 -0.42
CA ALA A 49 -16.76 9.75 -1.61
C ALA A 49 -15.73 9.80 -2.75
N GLU A 50 -14.44 9.63 -2.46
CA GLU A 50 -13.38 9.54 -3.46
C GLU A 50 -13.26 8.13 -4.04
N TRP A 51 -13.93 7.17 -3.42
CA TRP A 51 -13.79 5.75 -3.70
C TRP A 51 -15.11 5.05 -4.03
N PRO A 52 -15.84 5.46 -5.10
CA PRO A 52 -17.00 4.72 -5.56
C PRO A 52 -16.66 3.23 -5.70
N THR A 53 -17.47 2.38 -5.08
CA THR A 53 -17.26 0.93 -5.05
C THR A 53 -18.58 0.23 -5.37
N VAL A 54 -18.55 -0.71 -6.32
CA VAL A 54 -19.71 -1.51 -6.72
C VAL A 54 -19.34 -2.99 -6.67
N LEU A 55 -20.30 -3.80 -6.20
CA LEU A 55 -20.20 -5.25 -6.08
C LEU A 55 -21.19 -5.89 -7.07
N TRP A 56 -20.76 -6.94 -7.74
CA TRP A 56 -21.60 -7.81 -8.56
C TRP A 56 -21.81 -9.12 -7.82
N GLU A 57 -23.06 -9.55 -7.72
CA GLU A 57 -23.50 -10.71 -6.97
C GLU A 57 -24.25 -11.68 -7.86
N ALA A 58 -24.04 -12.98 -7.69
CA ALA A 58 -25.04 -13.95 -8.12
C ALA A 58 -25.13 -15.10 -7.13
N SER A 59 -26.34 -15.64 -6.97
CA SER A 59 -26.63 -16.69 -5.98
C SER A 59 -26.24 -16.30 -4.55
N GLY A 60 -26.38 -15.01 -4.21
CA GLY A 60 -26.05 -14.49 -2.87
C GLY A 60 -24.55 -14.33 -2.60
N GLU A 61 -23.68 -14.52 -3.60
CA GLU A 61 -22.24 -14.34 -3.45
C GLU A 61 -21.72 -13.22 -4.35
N VAL A 62 -20.82 -12.39 -3.81
CA VAL A 62 -20.03 -11.43 -4.60
C VAL A 62 -19.07 -12.19 -5.51
N VAL A 63 -19.13 -11.92 -6.81
CA VAL A 63 -18.34 -12.58 -7.87
C VAL A 63 -17.48 -11.61 -8.68
N ALA A 64 -17.74 -10.32 -8.56
CA ALA A 64 -16.83 -9.29 -8.99
C ALA A 64 -17.03 -8.03 -8.14
N TRP A 65 -16.03 -7.17 -8.10
CA TRP A 65 -16.17 -5.82 -7.58
C TRP A 65 -15.26 -4.87 -8.35
N GLY A 66 -15.66 -3.60 -8.37
CA GLY A 66 -14.87 -2.49 -8.87
C GLY A 66 -14.76 -1.40 -7.81
N TRP A 67 -13.58 -0.85 -7.64
CA TRP A 67 -13.25 0.21 -6.71
C TRP A 67 -12.47 1.29 -7.46
N ILE A 68 -13.10 2.45 -7.62
CA ILE A 68 -12.50 3.58 -8.33
C ILE A 68 -11.73 4.44 -7.35
N SER A 69 -10.51 4.83 -7.68
CA SER A 69 -9.90 6.06 -7.16
C SER A 69 -10.23 7.20 -8.09
N LEU A 70 -11.08 8.13 -7.63
CA LEU A 70 -11.36 9.31 -8.43
C LEU A 70 -10.08 10.16 -8.57
N PRO A 71 -9.84 10.73 -9.76
CA PRO A 71 -10.81 10.86 -10.86
C PRO A 71 -10.81 9.73 -11.90
N GLY A 72 -9.88 8.76 -11.88
CA GLY A 72 -9.69 7.89 -13.05
C GLY A 72 -8.82 6.65 -12.87
N GLU A 73 -8.69 6.10 -11.66
CA GLU A 73 -8.00 4.82 -11.45
C GLU A 73 -8.99 3.75 -11.01
N LEU A 74 -8.84 2.52 -11.48
CA LEU A 74 -9.68 1.38 -11.09
C LEU A 74 -8.82 0.26 -10.51
N ALA A 75 -9.19 -0.19 -9.31
CA ALA A 75 -8.90 -1.52 -8.82
C ALA A 75 -10.15 -2.39 -9.02
N LEU A 76 -9.95 -3.66 -9.39
CA LEU A 76 -11.04 -4.61 -9.58
C LEU A 76 -10.59 -6.01 -9.22
N LEU A 77 -11.58 -6.86 -8.94
CA LEU A 77 -11.38 -8.30 -8.90
C LEU A 77 -12.59 -8.96 -9.54
N VAL A 78 -12.35 -9.90 -10.44
CA VAL A 78 -13.39 -10.60 -11.19
C VAL A 78 -13.10 -12.08 -11.11
N ASP A 79 -14.10 -12.87 -10.71
CA ASP A 79 -14.01 -14.33 -10.74
C ASP A 79 -13.64 -14.81 -12.17
N PRO A 80 -12.52 -15.54 -12.36
CA PRO A 80 -12.09 -16.05 -13.66
C PRO A 80 -13.12 -16.97 -14.32
N ALA A 81 -14.01 -17.60 -13.55
CA ALA A 81 -15.12 -18.39 -14.08
C ALA A 81 -16.17 -17.50 -14.78
N ARG A 82 -16.19 -16.19 -14.50
CA ARG A 82 -17.15 -15.19 -15.03
C ARG A 82 -16.45 -14.06 -15.79
N PRO A 83 -15.69 -14.37 -16.85
CA PRO A 83 -14.85 -13.37 -17.52
C PRO A 83 -15.64 -12.21 -18.14
N GLY A 84 -16.93 -12.40 -18.46
CA GLY A 84 -17.80 -11.35 -18.98
C GLY A 84 -18.02 -10.17 -18.02
N LEU A 85 -17.95 -10.40 -16.70
CA LEU A 85 -18.12 -9.35 -15.70
C LEU A 85 -17.02 -8.30 -15.76
N ALA A 86 -15.82 -8.63 -16.26
CA ALA A 86 -14.75 -7.65 -16.42
C ALA A 86 -15.18 -6.49 -17.34
N SER A 87 -15.88 -6.78 -18.44
CA SER A 87 -16.40 -5.73 -19.32
C SER A 87 -17.51 -4.90 -18.66
N GLU A 88 -18.33 -5.49 -17.80
CA GLU A 88 -19.35 -4.75 -17.03
C GLU A 88 -18.73 -3.80 -16.00
N VAL A 89 -17.70 -4.27 -15.28
CA VAL A 89 -16.95 -3.44 -14.32
C VAL A 89 -16.25 -2.29 -15.04
N LEU A 90 -15.63 -2.56 -16.19
CA LEU A 90 -14.99 -1.51 -17.02
C LEU A 90 -16.02 -0.50 -17.53
N GLY A 91 -17.19 -0.94 -18.02
CA GLY A 91 -18.26 -0.02 -18.43
C GLY A 91 -18.74 0.87 -17.29
N TRP A 92 -18.96 0.32 -16.10
CA TRP A 92 -19.28 1.11 -14.91
C TRP A 92 -18.18 2.12 -14.54
N PHE A 93 -16.91 1.70 -14.61
CA PHE A 93 -15.78 2.59 -14.37
C PHE A 93 -15.74 3.73 -15.38
N GLU A 94 -15.91 3.42 -16.66
CA GLU A 94 -15.98 4.41 -17.72
C GLU A 94 -17.12 5.40 -17.52
N ASP A 95 -18.29 4.98 -17.06
CA ASP A 95 -19.42 5.88 -16.80
C ASP A 95 -19.20 6.77 -15.56
N THR A 96 -18.55 6.24 -14.53
CA THR A 96 -18.42 6.89 -13.22
C THR A 96 -17.21 7.81 -13.12
N ALA A 97 -16.09 7.44 -13.75
CA ALA A 97 -14.86 8.21 -13.69
C ALA A 97 -14.95 9.49 -14.54
N SER A 98 -14.29 10.55 -14.07
CA SER A 98 -14.27 11.86 -14.72
C SER A 98 -12.91 12.24 -15.29
N GLY A 99 -11.86 11.45 -15.01
CA GLY A 99 -10.50 11.68 -15.47
C GLY A 99 -10.37 11.68 -16.99
N ALA A 100 -9.50 12.54 -17.52
CA ALA A 100 -9.19 12.57 -18.96
C ALA A 100 -8.44 11.31 -19.41
N GLU A 101 -7.63 10.74 -18.53
CA GLU A 101 -7.01 9.41 -18.68
C GLU A 101 -7.65 8.48 -17.64
N LEU A 102 -8.11 7.33 -18.10
CA LEU A 102 -8.55 6.23 -17.25
C LEU A 102 -7.42 5.21 -17.16
N ALA A 103 -7.10 4.74 -15.96
CA ALA A 103 -6.05 3.78 -15.70
C ALA A 103 -6.57 2.58 -14.91
N VAL A 104 -6.17 1.39 -15.30
CA VAL A 104 -6.46 0.14 -14.60
C VAL A 104 -5.15 -0.59 -14.39
N THR A 105 -4.85 -0.95 -13.14
CA THR A 105 -3.65 -1.73 -12.81
C THR A 105 -4.06 -3.14 -12.44
N VAL A 106 -3.50 -4.13 -13.13
CA VAL A 106 -3.85 -5.55 -13.02
C VAL A 106 -2.59 -6.40 -12.94
N LEU A 107 -2.70 -7.63 -12.47
CA LEU A 107 -1.59 -8.57 -12.50
C LEU A 107 -1.43 -9.13 -13.93
N ASP A 108 -0.19 -9.32 -14.39
CA ASP A 108 0.10 -9.92 -15.70
C ASP A 108 -0.48 -11.33 -15.89
N ALA A 109 -0.82 -12.02 -14.80
CA ALA A 109 -1.44 -13.33 -14.79
C ALA A 109 -2.98 -13.32 -14.94
N GLU A 110 -3.66 -12.16 -14.80
CA GLU A 110 -5.13 -12.05 -14.87
C GLU A 110 -5.64 -11.99 -16.33
N LYS A 111 -5.48 -13.10 -17.06
CA LYS A 111 -5.74 -13.16 -18.51
C LYS A 111 -7.15 -12.76 -18.92
N HIS A 112 -8.16 -13.08 -18.11
CA HIS A 112 -9.55 -12.71 -18.40
C HIS A 112 -9.78 -11.20 -18.31
N VAL A 113 -9.11 -10.51 -17.39
CA VAL A 113 -9.18 -9.06 -17.23
C VAL A 113 -8.38 -8.36 -18.33
N LEU A 114 -7.17 -8.85 -18.63
CA LEU A 114 -6.35 -8.33 -19.73
C LEU A 114 -7.10 -8.35 -21.06
N ALA A 115 -7.74 -9.48 -21.39
CA ALA A 115 -8.54 -9.59 -22.60
C ALA A 115 -9.75 -8.65 -22.62
N ALA A 116 -10.34 -8.32 -21.45
CA ALA A 116 -11.43 -7.34 -21.37
C ALA A 116 -10.92 -5.91 -21.56
N LEU A 117 -9.77 -5.56 -20.99
CA LEU A 117 -9.12 -4.25 -21.16
C LEU A 117 -8.82 -3.97 -22.63
N GLU A 118 -8.22 -4.93 -23.34
CA GLU A 118 -7.92 -4.83 -24.76
C GLU A 118 -9.18 -4.63 -25.60
N ARG A 119 -10.24 -5.42 -25.35
CA ARG A 119 -11.53 -5.26 -26.04
C ARG A 119 -12.20 -3.91 -25.77
N SER A 120 -12.02 -3.35 -24.58
CA SER A 120 -12.51 -2.03 -24.19
C SER A 120 -11.60 -0.89 -24.68
N GLY A 121 -10.57 -1.18 -25.46
CA GLY A 121 -9.68 -0.17 -26.07
C GLY A 121 -8.70 0.48 -25.10
N TYR A 122 -8.40 -0.18 -23.97
CA TYR A 122 -7.28 0.21 -23.14
C TYR A 122 -5.98 -0.33 -23.74
N ALA A 123 -4.93 0.48 -23.70
CA ALA A 123 -3.60 0.10 -24.17
C ALA A 123 -2.65 -0.08 -22.99
N LEU A 124 -1.74 -1.04 -23.10
CA LEU A 124 -0.66 -1.19 -22.12
C LEU A 124 0.21 0.08 -22.11
N GLN A 125 0.38 0.66 -20.93
CA GLN A 125 1.29 1.77 -20.69
C GLN A 125 2.50 1.26 -19.93
N GLU A 126 3.66 1.24 -20.58
CA GLU A 126 4.91 0.97 -19.87
C GLU A 126 5.19 2.11 -18.88
N ARG A 127 5.20 1.77 -17.59
CA ARG A 127 5.56 2.70 -16.51
C ARG A 127 6.81 2.16 -15.79
N PRO A 128 7.74 3.04 -15.39
CA PRO A 128 8.94 2.61 -14.65
C PRO A 128 8.61 2.13 -13.24
N VAL A 129 7.40 2.44 -12.75
CA VAL A 129 6.90 2.06 -11.43
C VAL A 129 5.86 0.97 -11.58
N PHE A 130 6.08 -0.18 -10.93
CA PHE A 130 5.17 -1.32 -10.90
C PHE A 130 5.36 -2.09 -9.59
N GLN A 131 4.42 -2.97 -9.22
CA GLN A 131 4.58 -3.88 -8.08
C GLN A 131 5.14 -5.21 -8.57
N SER A 132 6.19 -5.71 -7.91
CA SER A 132 6.66 -7.08 -8.11
C SER A 132 5.98 -7.98 -7.08
N TYR A 133 5.24 -8.98 -7.54
CA TYR A 133 4.59 -9.93 -6.67
C TYR A 133 5.56 -11.04 -6.34
N MET A 134 5.86 -11.22 -5.06
CA MET A 134 6.88 -12.14 -4.59
C MET A 134 6.31 -13.10 -3.54
N SER A 135 6.80 -14.33 -3.54
CA SER A 135 6.38 -15.38 -2.60
C SER A 135 7.57 -16.12 -1.99
N ARG A 136 7.39 -16.68 -0.81
CA ARG A 136 8.29 -17.69 -0.23
C ARG A 136 7.54 -18.72 0.59
N LEU A 137 8.05 -19.94 0.62
CA LEU A 137 7.62 -20.94 1.60
C LEU A 137 8.12 -20.54 2.99
N LEU A 138 7.30 -20.84 4.00
CA LEU A 138 7.59 -20.65 5.42
C LEU A 138 8.20 -21.91 6.04
N VAL A 139 9.13 -22.52 5.31
CA VAL A 139 10.03 -23.57 5.79
C VAL A 139 11.40 -22.94 6.03
N ASP A 140 12.17 -23.52 6.96
CA ASP A 140 13.55 -23.14 7.25
C ASP A 140 13.74 -21.62 7.46
N LEU A 141 12.83 -21.00 8.22
CA LEU A 141 12.91 -19.58 8.56
C LEU A 141 14.14 -19.29 9.41
N PRO A 142 15.04 -18.37 9.00
CA PRO A 142 16.14 -17.94 9.85
C PRO A 142 15.64 -17.36 11.17
N GLU A 143 16.46 -17.47 12.22
CA GLU A 143 16.17 -16.79 13.48
C GLU A 143 16.31 -15.26 13.31
N PRO A 144 15.37 -14.45 13.84
CA PRO A 144 15.52 -13.01 13.87
C PRO A 144 16.74 -12.61 14.71
N VAL A 145 17.72 -11.97 14.07
CA VAL A 145 18.85 -11.36 14.77
C VAL A 145 18.48 -9.93 15.13
N VAL A 146 18.34 -9.65 16.42
CA VAL A 146 17.99 -8.32 16.93
C VAL A 146 19.27 -7.60 17.35
N PRO A 147 19.59 -6.43 16.77
CA PRO A 147 20.74 -5.64 17.20
C PRO A 147 20.63 -5.24 18.67
N GLY A 148 21.77 -5.12 19.35
CA GLY A 148 21.81 -4.80 20.79
C GLY A 148 21.03 -3.52 21.14
N GLY A 149 20.24 -3.59 22.22
CA GLY A 149 19.40 -2.49 22.71
C GLY A 149 18.03 -2.38 22.03
N PHE A 150 17.77 -3.10 20.94
CA PHE A 150 16.45 -3.15 20.33
C PHE A 150 15.64 -4.33 20.85
N THR A 151 14.32 -4.18 20.84
CA THR A 151 13.37 -5.26 21.19
C THR A 151 12.44 -5.51 20.02
N VAL A 152 12.25 -6.78 19.63
CA VAL A 152 11.30 -7.18 18.58
C VAL A 152 10.13 -7.90 19.23
N ARG A 153 8.91 -7.38 19.02
CA ARG A 153 7.70 -7.89 19.68
C ARG A 153 6.45 -7.54 18.87
N PRO A 154 5.32 -8.27 19.06
CA PRO A 154 4.03 -7.78 18.60
C PRO A 154 3.62 -6.51 19.35
N ILE A 155 2.69 -5.75 18.77
CA ILE A 155 2.10 -4.61 19.47
C ILE A 155 1.24 -5.07 20.66
N GLY A 156 1.21 -4.25 21.70
CA GLY A 156 0.30 -4.37 22.84
C GLY A 156 -0.88 -3.38 22.75
N PRO A 157 -1.80 -3.41 23.74
CA PRO A 157 -3.00 -2.58 23.74
C PRO A 157 -2.72 -1.06 23.77
N ASP A 158 -1.60 -0.65 24.37
CA ASP A 158 -1.24 0.77 24.54
C ASP A 158 -0.34 1.32 23.41
N ASP A 159 -0.09 0.53 22.37
CA ASP A 159 0.91 0.87 21.34
C ASP A 159 0.34 1.64 20.15
N LEU A 160 -0.97 1.87 20.09
CA LEU A 160 -1.65 2.46 18.94
C LEU A 160 -1.00 3.75 18.45
N GLU A 161 -0.77 4.71 19.35
CA GLU A 161 -0.21 6.01 18.97
C GLU A 161 1.23 5.87 18.44
N ARG A 162 2.05 5.01 19.07
CA ARG A 162 3.41 4.74 18.60
C ARG A 162 3.40 4.03 17.25
N ARG A 163 2.47 3.09 17.03
CA ARG A 163 2.28 2.35 15.78
C ARG A 163 1.85 3.24 14.63
N VAL A 164 0.96 4.21 14.90
CA VAL A 164 0.57 5.24 13.93
C VAL A 164 1.73 6.19 13.64
N ALA A 165 2.47 6.63 14.67
CA ALA A 165 3.59 7.55 14.52
C ALA A 165 4.70 6.97 13.63
N VAL A 166 5.12 5.72 13.86
CA VAL A 166 6.12 5.06 13.01
C VAL A 166 5.61 4.90 11.58
N HIS A 167 4.35 4.50 11.38
CA HIS A 167 3.78 4.36 10.05
C HIS A 167 3.82 5.68 9.27
N ARG A 168 3.35 6.77 9.88
CA ARG A 168 3.33 8.10 9.27
C ARG A 168 4.72 8.59 8.91
N ALA A 169 5.72 8.31 9.76
CA ALA A 169 7.10 8.72 9.53
C ALA A 169 7.77 7.91 8.41
N VAL A 170 7.58 6.59 8.37
CA VAL A 170 8.09 5.73 7.29
C VAL A 170 7.48 6.14 5.95
N TRP A 171 6.17 6.32 5.93
CA TRP A 171 5.38 6.49 4.71
C TRP A 171 4.96 7.94 4.45
N HIS A 172 5.67 8.92 5.01
CA HIS A 172 5.36 10.34 4.84
C HIS A 172 5.13 10.67 3.34
N PRO A 173 4.06 11.36 2.94
CA PRO A 173 3.07 12.06 3.78
C PRO A 173 1.81 11.24 4.11
N SER A 174 1.97 9.97 4.54
CA SER A 174 0.85 9.09 4.92
C SER A 174 -0.16 9.78 5.84
N ARG A 175 -1.43 9.54 5.54
CA ARG A 175 -2.60 10.14 6.20
C ARG A 175 -3.21 9.25 7.28
N VAL A 176 -2.57 8.13 7.62
CA VAL A 176 -3.02 7.26 8.72
C VAL A 176 -3.16 8.04 10.01
N THR A 177 -4.23 7.80 10.77
CA THR A 177 -4.54 8.41 12.06
C THR A 177 -4.86 7.32 13.09
N GLY A 178 -4.90 7.67 14.38
CA GLY A 178 -5.40 6.77 15.43
C GLY A 178 -6.77 6.18 15.11
N PRO A 179 -7.79 7.00 14.77
CA PRO A 179 -9.10 6.51 14.36
C PRO A 179 -9.08 5.58 13.14
N SER A 180 -8.34 5.90 12.08
CA SER A 180 -8.28 5.02 10.91
C SER A 180 -7.57 3.70 11.23
N TYR A 181 -6.50 3.73 12.03
CA TYR A 181 -5.81 2.52 12.44
C TYR A 181 -6.65 1.65 13.39
N ARG A 182 -7.54 2.21 14.21
CA ARG A 182 -8.53 1.41 14.96
C ARG A 182 -9.46 0.64 14.04
N ASN A 183 -9.86 1.23 12.91
CA ASN A 183 -10.65 0.52 11.90
C ASN A 183 -9.85 -0.63 11.26
N VAL A 184 -8.56 -0.41 10.97
CA VAL A 184 -7.64 -1.47 10.53
C VAL A 184 -7.58 -2.60 11.56
N MET A 185 -7.42 -2.27 12.85
CA MET A 185 -7.35 -3.25 13.93
C MET A 185 -8.66 -4.01 14.16
N ALA A 186 -9.80 -3.40 13.84
CA ALA A 186 -11.13 -4.02 13.97
C ALA A 186 -11.53 -4.86 12.74
N ALA A 187 -10.83 -4.73 11.61
CA ALA A 187 -11.17 -5.39 10.37
C ALA A 187 -10.58 -6.81 10.31
N TRP A 188 -11.39 -7.79 9.91
CA TRP A 188 -10.85 -9.11 9.56
C TRP A 188 -9.86 -8.98 8.38
N PRO A 189 -8.73 -9.72 8.34
CA PRO A 189 -8.27 -10.73 9.29
C PRO A 189 -7.25 -10.21 10.33
N TYR A 190 -7.31 -8.93 10.72
CA TYR A 190 -6.33 -8.34 11.63
C TYR A 190 -6.19 -9.13 12.94
N ARG A 191 -4.93 -9.27 13.39
CA ARG A 191 -4.53 -9.92 14.64
C ARG A 191 -3.35 -9.16 15.23
N ALA A 192 -3.46 -8.72 16.48
CA ALA A 192 -2.41 -7.94 17.13
C ALA A 192 -1.10 -8.73 17.28
N GLU A 193 -1.21 -10.04 17.49
CA GLU A 193 -0.08 -10.98 17.55
C GLU A 193 0.68 -11.13 16.21
N LEU A 194 0.12 -10.61 15.11
CA LEU A 194 0.72 -10.58 13.79
C LEU A 194 1.13 -9.16 13.35
N ASP A 195 1.00 -8.15 14.21
CA ASP A 195 1.47 -6.78 13.96
C ASP A 195 2.75 -6.53 14.76
N TRP A 196 3.90 -6.66 14.11
CA TRP A 196 5.21 -6.66 14.74
C TRP A 196 5.92 -5.32 14.62
N VAL A 197 6.65 -4.97 15.68
CA VAL A 197 7.46 -3.76 15.74
C VAL A 197 8.86 -4.07 16.27
N VAL A 198 9.80 -3.20 15.91
CA VAL A 198 11.10 -3.10 16.60
C VAL A 198 11.10 -1.83 17.43
N GLU A 199 11.22 -1.97 18.74
CA GLU A 199 11.34 -0.87 19.70
C GLU A 199 12.82 -0.54 19.93
N ALA A 200 13.16 0.75 19.81
CA ALA A 200 14.49 1.28 20.08
C ALA A 200 14.69 1.58 21.57
N PRO A 201 15.94 1.74 22.06
CA PRO A 201 16.24 2.07 23.45
C PRO A 201 15.55 3.36 23.96
N ASP A 202 15.20 4.27 23.06
CA ASP A 202 14.50 5.52 23.36
C ASP A 202 12.97 5.39 23.38
N GLY A 203 12.44 4.16 23.29
CA GLY A 203 11.01 3.85 23.33
C GLY A 203 10.26 4.07 22.01
N ARG A 204 10.92 4.58 20.96
CA ARG A 204 10.30 4.73 19.63
C ARG A 204 10.23 3.39 18.91
N PHE A 205 9.20 3.20 18.10
CA PHE A 205 9.20 2.12 17.12
C PHE A 205 10.07 2.50 15.92
N ALA A 206 11.18 1.78 15.77
CA ALA A 206 12.18 1.97 14.71
C ALA A 206 11.78 1.27 13.41
N ALA A 207 11.08 0.15 13.49
CA ALA A 207 10.55 -0.58 12.34
C ALA A 207 9.20 -1.21 12.66
N GLN A 208 8.44 -1.50 11.61
CA GLN A 208 7.12 -2.13 11.67
C GLN A 208 6.98 -3.19 10.57
N CYS A 209 6.21 -4.23 10.84
CA CYS A 209 5.76 -5.20 9.87
C CYS A 209 4.47 -5.85 10.35
N LEU A 210 3.38 -5.59 9.64
CA LEU A 210 2.13 -6.33 9.80
C LEU A 210 2.11 -7.49 8.81
N ILE A 211 1.69 -8.67 9.27
CA ILE A 211 1.40 -9.82 8.41
C ILE A 211 -0.08 -10.20 8.50
N TRP A 212 -0.78 -10.19 7.37
CA TRP A 212 -2.19 -10.57 7.28
C TRP A 212 -2.30 -12.05 6.95
N LEU A 213 -3.06 -12.82 7.72
CA LEU A 213 -3.22 -14.27 7.49
C LEU A 213 -4.54 -14.60 6.79
N ASP A 214 -4.46 -15.23 5.62
CA ASP A 214 -5.55 -16.03 5.06
C ASP A 214 -5.42 -17.49 5.49
N GLU A 215 -6.19 -17.88 6.51
CA GLU A 215 -6.17 -19.23 7.06
C GLU A 215 -6.63 -20.29 6.05
N ARG A 216 -7.52 -19.95 5.12
CA ARG A 216 -8.03 -20.93 4.15
C ARG A 216 -6.94 -21.33 3.17
N ASN A 217 -6.18 -20.35 2.71
CA ASN A 217 -5.11 -20.54 1.74
C ASN A 217 -3.75 -20.79 2.40
N ALA A 218 -3.66 -20.67 3.73
CA ALA A 218 -2.44 -20.75 4.51
C ALA A 218 -1.35 -19.78 4.01
N VAL A 219 -1.76 -18.57 3.64
CA VAL A 219 -0.88 -17.54 3.06
C VAL A 219 -0.87 -16.31 3.97
N GLY A 220 0.33 -15.84 4.31
CA GLY A 220 0.54 -14.59 5.03
C GLY A 220 1.01 -13.47 4.09
N GLU A 221 0.44 -12.28 4.18
CA GLU A 221 0.89 -11.12 3.39
C GLU A 221 1.58 -10.08 4.27
N LEU A 222 2.83 -9.72 3.95
CA LEU A 222 3.53 -8.62 4.62
C LEU A 222 3.07 -7.26 4.09
N GLU A 223 2.22 -6.55 4.83
CA GLU A 223 1.80 -5.18 4.48
C GLU A 223 1.22 -4.44 5.70
N PRO A 224 1.67 -3.21 6.03
CA PRO A 224 2.84 -2.52 5.51
C PRO A 224 4.13 -2.93 6.23
N VAL A 225 5.27 -2.77 5.55
CA VAL A 225 6.61 -2.95 6.11
C VAL A 225 7.38 -1.63 6.09
N GLY A 226 8.06 -1.29 7.19
CA GLY A 226 8.68 0.02 7.30
C GLY A 226 9.86 0.10 8.26
N THR A 227 10.81 0.98 7.99
CA THR A 227 11.87 1.36 8.92
C THR A 227 12.11 2.86 8.87
N LEU A 228 12.12 3.48 10.05
CA LEU A 228 12.39 4.90 10.22
C LEU A 228 13.71 5.29 9.54
N PRO A 229 13.80 6.45 8.86
CA PRO A 229 15.00 6.86 8.13
C PRO A 229 16.31 6.76 8.92
N GLY A 230 16.33 7.23 10.17
CA GLY A 230 17.51 7.20 11.03
C GLY A 230 17.95 5.82 11.52
N PHE A 231 17.11 4.79 11.34
CA PHE A 231 17.38 3.41 11.75
C PHE A 231 17.58 2.47 10.55
N ARG A 232 17.66 2.99 9.32
CA ARG A 232 17.88 2.14 8.13
C ARG A 232 19.29 1.57 8.12
N ARG A 233 19.48 0.48 7.34
CA ARG A 233 20.77 -0.20 7.15
C ARG A 233 21.38 -0.81 8.43
N SER A 234 20.57 -1.07 9.44
CA SER A 234 20.96 -1.66 10.74
C SER A 234 20.39 -3.07 10.96
N GLY A 235 19.73 -3.65 9.95
CA GLY A 235 19.14 -5.00 10.03
C GLY A 235 17.73 -5.09 10.64
N LEU A 236 17.15 -4.00 11.15
CA LEU A 236 15.86 -4.04 11.85
C LEU A 236 14.68 -4.47 10.95
N ALA A 237 14.67 -4.06 9.68
CA ALA A 237 13.65 -4.49 8.72
C ALA A 237 13.65 -6.03 8.55
N ARG A 238 14.84 -6.63 8.48
CA ARG A 238 15.02 -8.08 8.39
C ARG A 238 14.53 -8.77 9.66
N ALA A 239 14.90 -8.23 10.83
CA ALA A 239 14.49 -8.78 12.12
C ALA A 239 12.96 -8.78 12.29
N VAL A 240 12.30 -7.65 12.02
CA VAL A 240 10.84 -7.55 12.18
C VAL A 240 10.07 -8.40 11.18
N CYS A 241 10.55 -8.49 9.92
CA CYS A 241 9.93 -9.37 8.92
C CYS A 241 10.06 -10.84 9.31
N LEU A 242 11.24 -11.30 9.75
CA LEU A 242 11.41 -12.70 10.19
C LEU A 242 10.55 -13.04 11.40
N ALA A 243 10.40 -12.11 12.35
CA ALA A 243 9.53 -12.30 13.49
C ALA A 243 8.05 -12.43 13.07
N ALA A 244 7.57 -11.54 12.19
CA ALA A 244 6.23 -11.61 11.63
C ALA A 244 6.00 -12.92 10.83
N LEU A 245 6.94 -13.30 9.96
CA LEU A 245 6.85 -14.55 9.18
C LEU A 245 6.79 -15.80 10.07
N ARG A 246 7.57 -15.84 11.15
CA ARG A 246 7.52 -16.92 12.15
C ARG A 246 6.19 -16.93 12.89
N ALA A 247 5.68 -15.77 13.31
CA ALA A 247 4.39 -15.67 13.96
C ALA A 247 3.25 -16.16 13.05
N ALA A 248 3.25 -15.76 11.77
CA ALA A 248 2.29 -16.26 10.80
C ALA A 248 2.41 -17.77 10.57
N HIS A 249 3.65 -18.30 10.50
CA HIS A 249 3.87 -19.74 10.40
C HIS A 249 3.29 -20.52 11.59
N HIS A 250 3.52 -20.03 12.81
CA HIS A 250 2.93 -20.60 14.03
C HIS A 250 1.40 -20.50 14.03
N ALA A 251 0.84 -19.44 13.45
CA ALA A 251 -0.61 -19.27 13.27
C ALA A 251 -1.20 -20.10 12.11
N GLY A 252 -0.39 -20.89 11.39
CA GLY A 252 -0.86 -21.82 10.36
C GLY A 252 -0.46 -21.46 8.92
N ALA A 253 0.22 -20.35 8.69
CA ALA A 253 0.73 -20.01 7.36
C ALA A 253 1.79 -21.02 6.89
N ARG A 254 1.79 -21.28 5.58
CA ARG A 254 2.75 -22.15 4.87
C ARG A 254 3.51 -21.41 3.79
N GLU A 255 2.92 -20.35 3.25
CA GLU A 255 3.54 -19.45 2.29
C GLU A 255 3.36 -18.01 2.77
N ALA A 256 4.28 -17.13 2.39
CA ALA A 256 4.12 -15.70 2.53
C ALA A 256 4.30 -14.98 1.20
N VAL A 257 3.57 -13.88 1.05
CA VAL A 257 3.59 -13.00 -0.12
C VAL A 257 3.89 -11.56 0.29
N VAL A 258 4.45 -10.80 -0.65
CA VAL A 258 4.73 -9.37 -0.50
C VAL A 258 4.82 -8.71 -1.87
N TYR A 259 4.38 -7.44 -1.96
CA TYR A 259 4.25 -6.72 -3.23
C TYR A 259 5.07 -5.41 -3.28
N PRO A 260 6.41 -5.47 -3.17
CA PRO A 260 7.24 -4.28 -3.26
C PRO A 260 6.99 -3.47 -4.53
N VAL A 261 6.83 -2.16 -4.38
CA VAL A 261 6.87 -1.21 -5.49
C VAL A 261 8.30 -1.07 -6.01
N ILE A 262 8.51 -1.39 -7.27
CA ILE A 262 9.76 -1.23 -8.02
C ILE A 262 9.76 0.14 -8.70
N GLY A 263 10.95 0.74 -8.86
CA GLY A 263 11.11 2.02 -9.56
C GLY A 263 10.70 3.26 -8.76
N HIS A 264 10.31 3.10 -7.49
CA HIS A 264 9.94 4.21 -6.62
C HIS A 264 11.03 4.57 -5.60
N PRO A 265 11.43 5.84 -5.41
CA PRO A 265 12.53 6.24 -4.52
C PRO A 265 12.40 5.79 -3.06
N LYS A 266 11.18 5.68 -2.53
CA LYS A 266 10.96 5.22 -1.14
C LYS A 266 11.11 3.71 -0.97
N SER A 267 11.16 2.96 -2.07
CA SER A 267 11.12 1.49 -2.08
C SER A 267 12.41 0.85 -2.61
N VAL A 268 13.47 1.64 -2.83
CA VAL A 268 14.74 1.18 -3.40
C VAL A 268 15.34 -0.01 -2.63
N ALA A 269 15.17 -0.04 -1.31
CA ALA A 269 15.69 -1.11 -0.45
C ALA A 269 14.76 -2.34 -0.34
N ALA A 270 13.53 -2.28 -0.85
CA ALA A 270 12.51 -3.32 -0.64
C ALA A 270 12.87 -4.63 -1.37
N LEU A 271 13.17 -4.56 -2.66
CA LEU A 271 13.50 -5.76 -3.45
C LEU A 271 14.75 -6.50 -2.93
N PRO A 272 15.88 -5.83 -2.63
CA PRO A 272 17.03 -6.49 -2.00
C PRO A 272 16.69 -7.15 -0.65
N LEU A 273 15.92 -6.48 0.21
CA LEU A 273 15.48 -7.03 1.49
C LEU A 273 14.66 -8.31 1.30
N TYR A 274 13.65 -8.29 0.42
CA TYR A 274 12.78 -9.46 0.25
C TYR A 274 13.52 -10.63 -0.40
N ARG A 275 14.46 -10.38 -1.32
CA ARG A 275 15.35 -11.43 -1.84
C ARG A 275 16.22 -12.05 -0.75
N ASP A 276 16.80 -11.24 0.14
CA ASP A 276 17.57 -11.74 1.30
C ASP A 276 16.72 -12.58 2.24
N LEU A 277 15.44 -12.26 2.38
CA LEU A 277 14.46 -13.02 3.14
C LEU A 277 13.95 -14.28 2.42
N GLY A 278 14.45 -14.60 1.22
CA GLY A 278 14.10 -15.79 0.45
C GLY A 278 12.84 -15.65 -0.41
N PHE A 279 12.33 -14.44 -0.64
CA PHE A 279 11.23 -14.21 -1.56
C PHE A 279 11.69 -14.22 -3.02
N HIS A 280 10.87 -14.82 -3.87
CA HIS A 280 11.09 -14.92 -5.30
C HIS A 280 9.92 -14.31 -6.06
N PRO A 281 10.16 -13.52 -7.12
CA PRO A 281 9.10 -12.93 -7.92
C PRO A 281 8.35 -14.03 -8.69
N TYR A 282 7.03 -13.89 -8.81
CA TYR A 282 6.17 -14.78 -9.59
C TYR A 282 5.25 -14.05 -10.57
N ALA A 283 5.00 -12.76 -10.36
CA ALA A 283 4.15 -11.93 -11.22
C ALA A 283 4.51 -10.44 -11.04
N ARG A 284 3.93 -9.58 -11.88
CA ARG A 284 4.02 -8.13 -11.72
C ARG A 284 2.75 -7.43 -12.17
N THR A 285 2.54 -6.22 -11.67
CA THR A 285 1.44 -5.39 -12.18
C THR A 285 1.77 -4.76 -13.53
N LEU A 286 0.73 -4.62 -14.35
CA LEU A 286 0.70 -3.89 -15.61
C LEU A 286 -0.34 -2.79 -15.49
N THR A 287 -0.03 -1.60 -16.00
CA THR A 287 -0.99 -0.49 -16.07
C THR A 287 -1.50 -0.35 -17.50
N PHE A 288 -2.81 -0.42 -17.66
CA PHE A 288 -3.50 -0.16 -18.92
C PHE A 288 -4.19 1.19 -18.84
N THR A 289 -4.08 2.00 -19.90
CA THR A 289 -4.71 3.32 -19.95
C THR A 289 -5.60 3.51 -21.17
N ARG A 290 -6.60 4.38 -21.02
CA ARG A 290 -7.44 4.84 -22.12
C ARG A 290 -7.70 6.33 -21.94
N THR A 291 -7.35 7.13 -22.96
CA THR A 291 -7.67 8.56 -22.97
C THR A 291 -9.11 8.75 -23.44
N ARG A 292 -9.91 9.47 -22.65
CA ARG A 292 -11.26 9.88 -23.07
C ARG A 292 -11.11 10.90 -24.19
N ARG A 293 -11.74 10.64 -25.33
CA ARG A 293 -11.81 11.64 -26.41
C ARG A 293 -12.62 12.82 -25.87
N ARG A 294 -11.99 13.99 -25.79
CA ARG A 294 -12.68 15.24 -25.49
C ARG A 294 -13.61 15.51 -26.68
N ILE A 295 -14.92 15.30 -26.52
CA ILE A 295 -15.89 15.83 -27.48
C ILE A 295 -15.84 17.35 -27.28
N PRO A 296 -15.39 18.15 -28.26
CA PRO A 296 -15.48 19.59 -28.16
C PRO A 296 -16.96 19.93 -27.95
N PRO A 297 -17.31 20.92 -27.10
CA PRO A 297 -18.68 21.41 -27.08
C PRO A 297 -19.07 21.76 -28.53
N SER A 298 -20.20 21.22 -29.00
CA SER A 298 -20.73 21.56 -30.33
C SER A 298 -20.70 23.08 -30.47
N PRO A 299 -20.23 23.62 -31.61
CA PRO A 299 -20.42 25.04 -31.87
C PRO A 299 -21.91 25.31 -31.72
N GLY A 300 -22.26 26.15 -30.73
CA GLY A 300 -23.64 26.59 -30.56
C GLY A 300 -24.13 27.20 -31.88
N PRO A 301 -25.44 27.17 -32.16
CA PRO A 301 -25.97 27.70 -33.40
C PRO A 301 -25.46 29.13 -33.60
N VAL A 302 -24.76 29.34 -34.71
CA VAL A 302 -24.32 30.67 -35.14
C VAL A 302 -25.59 31.44 -35.47
N SER A 303 -26.00 32.35 -34.57
CA SER A 303 -27.09 33.26 -34.84
C SER A 303 -26.76 34.11 -36.06
N PRO A 304 -27.58 34.08 -37.13
CA PRO A 304 -27.37 34.95 -38.26
C PRO A 304 -27.96 36.33 -37.97
N GLY A 305 -27.14 37.37 -38.05
CA GLY A 305 -27.61 38.71 -38.40
C GLY A 305 -27.20 39.82 -37.46
N GLY A 306 -26.66 40.87 -38.06
CA GLY A 306 -26.49 42.16 -37.41
C GLY A 306 -25.58 43.08 -38.20
N ARG A 307 -26.07 43.61 -39.34
CA ARG A 307 -25.44 44.73 -40.04
C ARG A 307 -25.30 45.89 -39.05
N THR A 308 -24.08 46.34 -38.80
CA THR A 308 -23.83 47.63 -38.16
C THR A 308 -23.68 48.71 -39.24
N PRO A 309 -24.43 49.82 -39.17
CA PRO A 309 -24.24 50.93 -40.09
C PRO A 309 -23.04 51.78 -39.67
N THR A 310 -22.40 52.32 -40.69
CA THR A 310 -21.37 53.35 -40.69
C THR A 310 -21.79 54.56 -39.84
N ASN A 311 -20.92 55.03 -38.93
CA ASN A 311 -20.81 56.46 -38.72
C ASN A 311 -19.42 56.94 -38.23
N VAL A 312 -18.85 57.75 -39.11
CA VAL A 312 -17.88 58.85 -39.05
C VAL A 312 -17.30 59.29 -37.69
N ALA A 313 -16.01 59.60 -37.77
CA ALA A 313 -15.07 60.13 -36.80
C ALA A 313 -15.53 61.33 -35.95
N ARG A 314 -15.05 61.34 -34.69
CA ARG A 314 -14.55 62.54 -33.98
C ARG A 314 -13.54 62.15 -32.88
N ARG A 315 -12.35 62.74 -32.95
CA ARG A 315 -11.35 62.91 -31.86
C ARG A 315 -11.40 64.39 -31.42
N PRO A 316 -10.74 64.83 -30.33
CA PRO A 316 -10.39 64.16 -29.06
C PRO A 316 -10.76 65.03 -27.82
N ALA A 317 -10.62 64.49 -26.60
CA ALA A 317 -10.25 65.30 -25.42
C ALA A 317 -9.57 64.44 -24.35
N ARG A 318 -8.42 64.93 -23.88
CA ARG A 318 -7.67 64.40 -22.73
C ARG A 318 -8.43 64.69 -21.45
N LEU A 319 -8.45 63.73 -20.52
CA LEU A 319 -8.48 64.00 -19.09
C LEU A 319 -7.83 62.83 -18.36
N SER A 320 -6.77 63.17 -17.63
CA SER A 320 -5.98 62.35 -16.74
C SER A 320 -6.67 62.22 -15.38
N VAL A 321 -6.83 61.01 -14.85
CA VAL A 321 -6.77 60.75 -13.39
C VAL A 321 -6.16 59.36 -13.14
N SER A 322 -5.32 59.35 -12.13
CA SER A 322 -4.45 58.30 -11.62
C SER A 322 -5.17 57.27 -10.74
N ALA A 323 -4.45 56.17 -10.51
CA ALA A 323 -4.41 55.35 -9.30
C ALA A 323 -5.04 53.95 -9.33
N ALA A 324 -4.10 52.99 -9.25
CA ALA A 324 -4.06 51.85 -8.33
C ALA A 324 -4.87 50.58 -8.67
N SER A 325 -4.13 49.63 -9.26
CA SER A 325 -3.95 48.23 -8.81
C SER A 325 -5.17 47.56 -8.16
N GLY A 326 -5.74 46.50 -8.71
CA GLY A 326 -5.07 45.35 -9.31
C GLY A 326 -5.56 44.11 -8.56
N GLY A 327 -6.72 43.61 -8.98
CA GLY A 327 -7.28 42.35 -8.49
C GLY A 327 -6.47 41.16 -9.03
N GLY A 328 -6.23 40.19 -8.15
CA GLY A 328 -5.70 38.88 -8.50
C GLY A 328 -6.58 37.81 -7.88
N LEU A 329 -7.54 37.31 -8.67
CA LEU A 329 -8.28 36.09 -8.39
C LEU A 329 -7.28 34.92 -8.38
N SER A 330 -7.08 34.32 -7.21
CA SER A 330 -6.32 33.09 -7.06
C SER A 330 -7.18 31.90 -7.49
N THR A 331 -6.72 31.20 -8.52
CA THR A 331 -7.30 29.98 -9.06
C THR A 331 -7.26 28.86 -8.03
N SER A 332 -8.44 28.33 -7.72
CA SER A 332 -8.68 27.13 -6.92
C SER A 332 -7.96 25.91 -7.54
N GLY A 333 -6.91 25.43 -6.89
CA GLY A 333 -6.28 24.14 -7.19
C GLY A 333 -7.14 22.98 -6.67
N GLN A 334 -7.58 22.11 -7.58
CA GLN A 334 -8.28 20.87 -7.27
C GLN A 334 -7.31 19.79 -6.72
N PRO A 335 -7.70 19.00 -5.71
CA PRO A 335 -6.91 17.87 -5.24
C PRO A 335 -7.18 16.60 -6.07
N CYS A 336 -6.11 15.96 -6.54
CA CYS A 336 -6.13 14.69 -7.29
C CYS A 336 -6.03 13.50 -6.31
N GLY A 337 -6.93 12.51 -6.45
CA GLY A 337 -7.02 11.33 -5.58
C GLY A 337 -5.92 10.30 -5.85
N GLN A 338 -5.58 9.55 -4.79
CA GLN A 338 -4.49 8.59 -4.72
C GLN A 338 -5.07 7.20 -4.40
N LEU A 339 -4.80 6.19 -5.24
CA LEU A 339 -4.61 4.80 -4.77
C LEU A 339 -3.26 4.30 -5.30
N GLY A 340 -2.45 3.73 -4.40
CA GLY A 340 -1.41 2.74 -4.71
C GLY A 340 -0.20 3.12 -5.58
N GLY A 341 -0.15 4.28 -6.23
CA GLY A 341 0.96 4.72 -7.08
C GLY A 341 1.53 6.06 -6.62
N PHE A 342 2.69 6.04 -5.96
CA PHE A 342 3.36 7.27 -5.55
C PHE A 342 3.73 8.14 -6.75
N ARG A 343 3.17 9.35 -6.84
CA ARG A 343 3.67 10.46 -7.66
C ARG A 343 3.85 11.69 -6.79
N CYS A 344 5.06 12.24 -6.78
CA CYS A 344 5.33 13.64 -6.45
C CYS A 344 6.40 14.14 -7.42
N ASP A 345 6.05 15.16 -8.20
CA ASP A 345 7.00 15.96 -8.97
C ASP A 345 7.97 16.67 -8.01
N GLY A 346 9.27 16.53 -8.27
CA GLY A 346 10.30 17.25 -7.52
C GLY A 346 10.43 18.69 -8.03
N PRO A 347 10.60 19.69 -7.15
CA PRO A 347 10.95 21.03 -7.59
C PRO A 347 12.39 21.01 -8.15
N LYS A 348 12.57 21.63 -9.32
CA LYS A 348 13.91 21.98 -9.83
C LYS A 348 14.51 23.01 -8.89
N THR A 349 15.50 22.61 -8.09
CA THR A 349 16.42 23.55 -7.44
C THR A 349 17.80 23.37 -8.06
N SER A 350 18.16 24.36 -8.87
CA SER A 350 19.53 24.65 -9.26
C SER A 350 20.32 25.10 -8.04
N VAL A 351 21.44 24.43 -7.74
CA VAL A 351 22.48 24.95 -6.84
C VAL A 351 23.80 24.94 -7.62
N PRO A 352 24.55 26.05 -7.63
CA PRO A 352 25.77 26.18 -8.42
C PRO A 352 26.94 25.39 -7.82
N ARG A 353 27.86 25.02 -8.72
CA ARG A 353 29.20 24.50 -8.39
C ARG A 353 30.10 25.66 -7.98
N ASP A 354 30.84 25.45 -6.90
CA ASP A 354 32.20 25.95 -6.60
C ASP A 354 32.56 25.34 -5.23
N SER A 355 33.80 25.04 -4.83
CA SER A 355 35.09 24.82 -5.48
C SER A 355 35.98 24.16 -4.41
N VAL A 356 37.07 23.55 -4.87
CA VAL A 356 38.09 22.76 -4.15
C VAL A 356 38.83 23.60 -3.09
N GLU A 357 39.17 23.01 -1.92
CA GLU A 357 40.54 23.03 -1.35
C GLU A 357 40.71 22.17 -0.07
N THR A 358 41.60 21.17 -0.21
CA THR A 358 42.67 20.66 0.68
C THR A 358 42.68 20.89 2.20
N GLY A 359 43.02 19.81 2.94
CA GLY A 359 44.01 19.89 4.02
C GLY A 359 43.83 18.99 5.25
N GLY A 360 44.73 18.02 5.41
CA GLY A 360 45.34 17.72 6.73
C GLY A 360 44.74 16.63 7.62
N ALA A 361 45.34 15.44 7.59
CA ALA A 361 45.50 14.61 8.79
C ALA A 361 46.73 15.09 9.59
N PRO A 362 46.87 14.78 10.91
CA PRO A 362 47.59 13.54 11.25
C PRO A 362 47.11 12.82 12.54
N ALA A 363 47.81 11.72 12.82
CA ALA A 363 47.55 10.64 13.77
C ALA A 363 48.03 10.85 15.22
N GLY A 364 47.62 9.93 16.12
CA GLY A 364 48.27 9.60 17.41
C GLY A 364 47.31 8.81 18.33
N ARG A 365 47.48 7.48 18.53
CA ARG A 365 48.13 6.76 19.67
C ARG A 365 47.51 7.11 21.05
N SER A 366 47.30 6.23 22.05
CA SER A 366 47.57 4.81 22.34
C SER A 366 46.99 4.50 23.74
N LEU A 367 46.64 3.23 24.03
CA LEU A 367 46.73 2.50 25.34
C LEU A 367 45.90 3.06 26.54
N ASN A 368 45.42 2.33 27.56
CA ASN A 368 45.68 0.99 28.10
C ASN A 368 44.56 0.57 29.09
N SER A 369 44.35 -0.75 29.21
CA SER A 369 44.04 -1.58 30.40
C SER A 369 43.38 -1.02 31.69
N GLY A 370 42.42 -1.78 32.23
CA GLY A 370 42.01 -1.75 33.63
C GLY A 370 41.13 -2.95 34.04
N GLU A 371 41.76 -4.01 34.55
CA GLU A 371 41.15 -5.15 35.27
C GLU A 371 40.71 -4.77 36.69
N THR A 372 39.67 -5.44 37.23
CA THR A 372 39.53 -5.99 38.61
C THR A 372 38.09 -6.54 38.77
N ARG A 373 37.84 -7.85 38.81
CA ARG A 373 37.90 -8.85 39.93
C ARG A 373 36.98 -8.58 41.14
N GLY A 374 36.18 -9.60 41.49
CA GLY A 374 35.58 -9.83 42.82
C GLY A 374 34.22 -10.55 42.77
N THR A 375 34.18 -11.90 42.72
CA THR A 375 33.78 -12.85 43.82
C THR A 375 32.28 -12.84 44.16
N ASP A 376 31.49 -13.83 43.77
CA ASP A 376 31.34 -15.23 44.29
C ASP A 376 30.49 -15.33 45.57
N HIS A 377 29.33 -16.00 45.47
CA HIS A 377 28.72 -16.85 46.51
C HIS A 377 27.48 -17.60 45.98
N SER A 378 27.69 -18.89 45.66
CA SER A 378 26.96 -20.07 46.16
C SER A 378 25.53 -19.92 46.73
N GLN A 379 24.55 -20.69 46.23
CA GLN A 379 24.13 -21.96 46.85
C GLN A 379 22.96 -22.64 46.11
N ALA A 380 23.00 -23.97 46.16
CA ALA A 380 22.06 -24.91 45.58
C ALA A 380 20.91 -25.24 46.54
N PHE A 381 19.74 -25.61 45.98
CA PHE A 381 18.82 -26.54 46.64
C PHE A 381 18.33 -27.59 45.63
N ARG A 382 18.61 -28.86 45.94
CA ARG A 382 18.00 -30.06 45.34
C ARG A 382 16.90 -30.56 46.28
N SER A 383 15.77 -30.96 45.73
CA SER A 383 15.04 -32.20 46.09
C SER A 383 14.09 -32.53 44.90
N LYS A 384 14.27 -33.63 44.16
CA LYS A 384 13.92 -35.04 44.41
C LYS A 384 12.42 -35.28 44.65
N GLY A 385 11.78 -36.02 43.74
CA GLY A 385 10.46 -36.64 43.91
C GLY A 385 9.87 -37.16 42.61
N ASN A 386 10.12 -38.44 42.30
CA ASN A 386 9.83 -39.17 41.06
C ASN A 386 8.44 -39.90 41.12
N PRO A 387 8.12 -40.98 40.37
CA PRO A 387 7.20 -41.04 39.21
C PRO A 387 6.00 -42.01 39.39
N GLY A 388 5.17 -42.14 38.34
CA GLY A 388 4.33 -43.33 38.07
C GLY A 388 3.57 -43.12 36.74
N ALA A 389 3.91 -43.79 35.63
CA ALA A 389 3.59 -45.18 35.24
C ALA A 389 2.06 -45.43 35.15
N ALA A 390 1.48 -46.13 34.18
CA ALA A 390 1.87 -46.70 32.90
C ALA A 390 0.59 -47.32 32.28
N ARG A 391 0.53 -47.38 30.94
CA ARG A 391 -0.11 -48.44 30.09
C ARG A 391 -1.62 -48.72 30.19
N THR A 392 -2.29 -48.68 29.02
CA THR A 392 -2.69 -49.85 28.18
C THR A 392 -3.22 -49.35 26.81
N ARG A 393 -2.68 -49.79 25.65
CA ARG A 393 -3.19 -50.84 24.71
C ARG A 393 -4.67 -50.69 24.33
N ARG A 394 -5.17 -50.96 23.13
CA ARG A 394 -4.73 -51.21 21.73
C ARG A 394 -6.07 -51.48 21.00
N VAL A 395 -6.20 -51.12 19.72
CA VAL A 395 -7.06 -51.75 18.69
C VAL A 395 -8.59 -51.74 18.91
N GLN A 396 -9.32 -50.88 18.18
CA GLN A 396 -10.03 -51.21 16.93
C GLN A 396 -10.34 -49.92 16.18
#